data_AF-A0AB74M7J9-F1
#
_entry.id   AF-A0AB74M7J9-F1
#
_cell.length_a   1.000
_cell.length_b   1.000
_cell.length_c   1.000
_cell.angle_alpha   90.00
_cell.angle_beta   90.00
_cell.angle_gamma   90.00
#
_symmetry.space_group_name_H-M   'P 1'
#
loop_
_entity.id
_entity.type
_entity.pdbx_description
1 polymer ?
#
loop_
_entity_poly.entity_id
_entity_poly.type
_entity_poly.pdbx_seq_one_letter_code
_entity_poly.pdbx_strand_id
1 'polypeptide(L)'
;VISTTSEPEYYFVIALAGQSNSMSFGEGLPLPDTYDRPDPRIKQLARRSTVTPGGAACAYNDIIPADHCLHDVQDVSNLNHPK
;
A
#
# COMPACT_ATOMS: atom_id res chain seq x y z
N VAL A 1 -21.90 -18.72 -1.88
CA VAL A 1 -21.47 -17.34 -2.21
C VAL A 1 -20.22 -17.07 -1.39
N ILE A 2 -19.07 -16.84 -2.02
CA ILE A 2 -17.86 -16.44 -1.29
C ILE A 2 -18.10 -15.00 -0.82
N SER A 3 -18.16 -14.79 0.49
CA SER A 3 -18.21 -13.44 1.04
C SER A 3 -16.91 -12.74 0.69
N THR A 4 -16.96 -11.66 -0.09
CA THR A 4 -15.77 -10.87 -0.46
C THR A 4 -15.31 -9.93 0.65
N THR A 5 -15.99 -9.94 1.81
CA THR A 5 -15.73 -9.05 2.95
C THR A 5 -15.05 -9.74 4.12
N SER A 6 -14.96 -11.08 4.15
CA SER A 6 -14.23 -11.80 5.18
C SER A 6 -12.73 -11.80 4.89
N GLU A 7 -11.92 -11.83 5.95
CA GLU A 7 -10.48 -12.03 5.85
C GLU A 7 -10.19 -13.35 5.11
N PRO A 8 -9.26 -13.37 4.15
CA PRO A 8 -8.95 -14.58 3.41
C PRO A 8 -8.21 -15.59 4.28
N GLU A 9 -8.40 -16.88 4.02
CA GLU A 9 -7.68 -17.96 4.72
C GLU A 9 -6.18 -17.97 4.43
N TYR A 10 -5.78 -17.46 3.25
CA TYR A 10 -4.39 -17.36 2.81
C TYR A 10 -4.23 -16.25 1.77
N TYR A 11 -2.99 -15.83 1.56
CA TYR A 11 -2.62 -14.85 0.52
C TYR A 11 -1.73 -15.49 -0.54
N PHE A 12 -1.94 -15.13 -1.80
CA PHE A 12 -0.92 -15.31 -2.82
C PHE A 12 0.12 -14.21 -2.66
N VAL A 13 1.39 -14.58 -2.56
CA VAL A 13 2.49 -13.64 -2.32
C VAL A 13 3.17 -13.30 -3.63
N ILE A 14 3.26 -12.01 -3.93
CA ILE A 14 4.04 -11.46 -5.05
C ILE A 14 5.10 -10.55 -4.45
N ALA A 15 6.37 -10.91 -4.63
CA ALA A 15 7.48 -10.09 -4.18
C ALA A 15 7.78 -9.00 -5.23
N LEU A 16 7.74 -7.74 -4.80
CA LEU A 16 8.19 -6.59 -5.58
C LEU A 16 9.57 -6.16 -5.09
N ALA A 17 10.49 -5.92 -6.01
CA ALA A 17 11.83 -5.46 -5.72
C ALA A 17 12.40 -4.70 -6.91
N GLY A 18 13.37 -3.83 -6.64
CA GLY A 18 14.05 -3.04 -7.66
C GLY A 18 14.36 -1.64 -7.16
N GLN A 19 14.45 -0.71 -8.10
CA GLN A 19 14.70 0.71 -7.85
C GLN A 19 13.42 1.52 -8.15
N SER A 20 13.57 2.81 -8.48
CA SER A 20 12.47 3.77 -8.66
C SER A 20 11.31 3.29 -9.55
N ASN A 21 11.60 2.59 -10.65
CA ASN A 21 10.56 2.14 -11.59
C ASN A 21 9.78 0.91 -11.11
N SER A 22 10.21 0.27 -10.02
CA SER A 22 9.48 -0.82 -9.36
C SER A 22 8.62 -0.34 -8.20
N MET A 23 8.58 0.98 -7.95
CA MET A 23 7.91 1.59 -6.80
C MET A 23 7.15 2.87 -7.19
N SER A 24 6.63 3.59 -6.20
CA SER A 24 5.72 4.73 -6.39
C SER A 24 6.41 6.06 -6.79
N PHE A 25 7.18 6.06 -7.89
CA PHE A 25 7.76 7.28 -8.48
C PHE A 25 6.86 7.98 -9.50
N GLY A 26 5.64 7.49 -9.72
CA GLY A 26 4.65 8.20 -10.54
C GLY A 26 4.26 9.52 -9.87
N GLU A 27 4.55 10.64 -10.53
CA GLU A 27 4.34 11.98 -9.94
C GLU A 27 2.91 12.49 -10.05
N GLY A 28 2.04 11.83 -10.83
CA GLY A 28 0.65 12.24 -11.04
C GLY A 28 -0.20 12.17 -9.76
N LEU A 29 -1.30 12.93 -9.74
CA LEU A 29 -2.19 12.96 -8.58
C LEU A 29 -2.82 11.57 -8.33
N PRO A 30 -2.67 10.99 -7.14
CA PRO A 30 -3.36 9.74 -6.79
C PRO A 30 -4.88 9.90 -6.81
N LEU A 31 -5.59 8.85 -7.22
CA LEU A 31 -7.04 8.79 -7.39
C LEU A 31 -7.67 7.75 -6.44
N PRO A 32 -7.65 7.96 -5.11
CA PRO A 32 -8.03 6.95 -4.12
C PRO A 32 -9.52 6.56 -4.14
N ASP A 33 -10.38 7.37 -4.76
CA ASP A 33 -11.81 7.05 -4.90
C ASP A 33 -12.09 6.14 -6.12
N THR A 34 -11.14 6.03 -7.05
CA THR A 34 -11.30 5.31 -8.32
C THR A 34 -10.19 4.28 -8.55
N TYR A 35 -9.18 4.61 -9.36
CA TYR A 35 -8.16 3.67 -9.84
C TYR A 35 -7.18 3.23 -8.76
N ASP A 36 -6.91 4.10 -7.79
CA ASP A 36 -5.95 3.86 -6.71
C ASP A 36 -6.62 3.44 -5.40
N ARG A 37 -7.90 3.05 -5.48
CA ARG A 37 -8.69 2.67 -4.30
C ARG A 37 -8.17 1.36 -3.71
N PRO A 38 -7.78 1.32 -2.42
CA PRO A 38 -7.39 0.08 -1.76
C PRO A 38 -8.53 -0.95 -1.74
N ASP A 39 -8.20 -2.22 -1.99
CA ASP A 39 -9.15 -3.33 -1.87
C ASP A 39 -8.99 -4.01 -0.49
N PRO A 40 -10.09 -4.37 0.20
CA PRO A 40 -10.02 -5.03 1.51
C PRO A 40 -9.20 -6.32 1.54
N ARG A 41 -9.01 -7.00 0.40
CA ARG A 41 -8.30 -8.28 0.27
C ARG A 41 -6.89 -8.14 -0.29
N ILE A 42 -6.51 -6.97 -0.81
CA ILE A 42 -5.13 -6.72 -1.29
C ILE A 42 -4.34 -6.09 -0.16
N LYS A 43 -3.27 -6.77 0.26
CA LYS A 43 -2.46 -6.42 1.42
C LYS A 43 -0.98 -6.30 1.05
N GLN A 44 -0.23 -5.63 1.91
CA GLN A 44 1.23 -5.55 1.87
C GLN A 44 1.81 -5.76 3.27
N LEU A 45 3.12 -5.99 3.34
CA LEU A 45 3.86 -6.05 4.58
C LEU A 45 4.29 -4.64 4.99
N ALA A 46 4.01 -4.27 6.22
CA ALA A 46 4.35 -2.95 6.73
C ALA A 46 5.86 -2.77 6.95
N ARG A 47 6.39 -1.61 6.54
CA ARG A 47 7.75 -1.14 6.85
C ARG A 47 7.84 0.16 7.65
N ARG A 48 6.93 1.12 7.39
CA ARG A 48 6.83 2.42 8.08
C ARG A 48 6.25 2.28 9.49
N SER A 49 6.28 3.36 10.27
CA SER A 49 5.68 3.42 11.62
C SER A 49 4.16 3.62 11.62
N THR A 50 3.58 4.10 10.51
CA THR A 50 2.14 4.22 10.30
C THR A 50 1.73 3.70 8.92
N VAL A 51 0.49 3.23 8.79
CA VAL A 51 -0.07 2.67 7.53
C VAL A 51 -0.09 3.70 6.41
N THR A 52 -0.49 4.93 6.72
CA THR A 52 -0.42 6.11 5.86
C THR A 52 0.15 7.27 6.67
N PRO A 53 0.62 8.37 6.05
CA PRO A 53 1.03 9.57 6.80
C PRO A 53 -0.08 10.05 7.74
N GLY A 54 0.19 10.07 9.05
CA GLY A 54 -0.81 10.44 10.08
C GLY A 54 -1.88 9.39 10.38
N GLY A 55 -1.79 8.20 9.79
CA GLY A 55 -2.72 7.08 9.99
C GLY A 55 -2.43 6.24 11.23
N ALA A 56 -3.04 5.05 11.28
CA ALA A 56 -2.84 4.08 12.36
C ALA A 56 -1.38 3.60 12.42
N ALA A 57 -0.88 3.33 13.62
CA ALA A 57 0.44 2.73 13.82
C ALA A 57 0.50 1.30 13.27
N CYS A 58 1.65 0.90 12.75
CA CYS A 58 1.94 -0.47 12.34
C CYS A 58 3.38 -0.86 12.73
N ALA A 59 3.61 -2.14 12.96
CA ALA A 59 4.92 -2.73 13.19
C ALA A 59 5.48 -3.34 11.89
N TYR A 60 6.79 -3.61 11.89
CA TYR A 60 7.45 -4.26 10.76
C TYR A 60 6.81 -5.64 10.49
N ASN A 61 6.45 -5.88 9.22
CA ASN A 61 5.75 -7.05 8.70
C ASN A 61 4.27 -7.23 9.13
N ASP A 62 3.64 -6.22 9.75
CA ASP A 62 2.19 -6.26 9.90
C ASP A 62 1.50 -6.33 8.52
N ILE A 63 0.41 -7.10 8.44
CA ILE A 63 -0.42 -7.18 7.25
C ILE A 63 -1.35 -5.96 7.22
N ILE A 64 -1.09 -5.04 6.29
CA ILE A 64 -1.81 -3.78 6.16
C ILE A 64 -2.42 -3.64 4.75
N PRO A 65 -3.39 -2.74 4.53
CA PRO A 65 -3.89 -2.45 3.18
C PRO A 65 -2.75 -2.05 2.22
N ALA A 66 -2.81 -2.55 0.99
CA ALA A 66 -1.99 -2.03 -0.10
C ALA A 66 -2.70 -0.83 -0.75
N ASP A 67 -2.01 0.30 -0.84
CA ASP A 67 -2.46 1.50 -1.55
C ASP A 67 -1.49 1.82 -2.72
N HIS A 68 -1.66 2.99 -3.34
CA HIS A 68 -0.79 3.44 -4.44
C HIS A 68 0.65 3.76 -4.01
N CYS A 69 0.93 3.87 -2.71
CA CYS A 69 2.24 4.23 -2.14
C CYS A 69 2.70 3.17 -1.14
N LEU A 70 3.19 2.05 -1.68
CA LEU A 70 3.59 0.88 -0.92
C LEU A 70 4.73 1.15 0.09
N HIS A 71 4.85 0.27 1.07
CA HIS A 71 5.87 0.27 2.13
C HIS A 71 7.22 -0.26 1.62
N ASP A 72 7.74 0.33 0.54
CA ASP A 72 9.08 0.04 0.01
C ASP A 72 10.20 0.47 0.97
N VAL A 73 11.46 0.10 0.65
CA VAL A 73 12.63 0.47 1.46
C VAL A 73 12.79 1.98 1.58
N GLN A 74 12.57 2.70 0.48
CA GLN A 74 12.56 4.16 0.45
C GLN A 74 11.12 4.66 0.64
N ASP A 75 10.91 5.52 1.65
CA ASP A 75 9.62 6.14 1.91
C ASP A 75 9.43 7.38 1.02
N VAL A 76 8.49 7.30 0.08
CA VAL A 76 8.11 8.38 -0.83
C VAL A 76 6.75 9.01 -0.50
N SER A 77 6.13 8.62 0.61
CA SER A 77 4.75 9.02 0.92
C SER A 77 4.54 10.48 1.33
N ASN A 78 5.64 11.19 1.59
CA ASN A 78 5.62 12.63 1.83
C ASN A 78 5.87 13.45 0.55
N LEU A 79 6.10 12.80 -0.59
CA LEU A 79 6.23 13.43 -1.90
C LEU A 79 4.84 13.65 -2.50
N ASN A 80 4.24 14.79 -2.20
CA ASN A 80 2.86 15.09 -2.59
C ASN A 80 2.80 15.85 -3.92
N HIS A 81 1.82 15.51 -4.76
CA HIS A 81 1.51 16.27 -5.97
C HIS A 81 1.14 17.73 -5.59
N PRO A 82 1.69 18.75 -6.28
CA PRO A 82 1.31 20.13 -6.05
C PRO A 82 -0.14 20.35 -6.48
N LYS A 83 -0.94 21.05 -5.68
CA LYS A 83 -2.35 21.28 -6.04
C LYS A 83 -2.52 22.11 -7.31
#